data_AF-R6INK2-F1
#
_entry.id   AF-R6INK2-F1
#
_cell.length_a   1.000
_cell.length_b   1.000
_cell.length_c   1.000
_cell.angle_alpha   90.00
_cell.angle_beta   90.00
_cell.angle_gamma   90.00
#
_symmetry.space_group_name_H-M   'P 1'
#
loop_
_entity.id
_entity.type
_entity.pdbx_description
1 polymer ?
#
loop_
_entity_poly.entity_id
_entity_poly.type
_entity_poly.pdbx_seq_one_letter_code
_entity_poly.pdbx_strand_id
1 'polypeptide(L)'
;MYKFTFLADLHYYSKTLGTSGRAYELRSGSDQKCLAESGAIIDAAFDHLARSDTQAVLLAGDLTNDGEMVCHRELREKLYALAEKKPVYLITNTHDWCCDGNPRRFTGARVTHDVPTMPHTGIHDFYYDFGGRQAIAEYRTHLGISSYVIPLAEKIWLLALCDDQNGRGKAGYTEPHFQWIEEQLRRAKKQRCLVLGMQHHLLLPHVHPLLTGGCCVGDREAVTARLADAGLRYMFVGHSHLQRTDRYRSPAGNELTEVNVGALSGYPVPMVQVTVTDDLQVQMQVEHLATFDWYGRPVDAVAYTRDHACNLLRRLLSAGSPADFAQKLDALQLPGRKLLPLYPLVKPLFRLLRTGTVRDLQRTLRRLGLGRYVDARAAAELADRPILPYLEWILLQFMDGSAHPVGRDSAAYRLVLSVIEIPAHLLPGNMDMKKLIFACDAILTGGAGDHQQSIL
;
A
#
# COMPACT_ATOMS: atom_id res chain seq x y z
N MET A 1 28.01 -9.93 3.15
CA MET A 1 26.82 -9.14 2.79
C MET A 1 25.66 -10.09 2.52
N TYR A 2 24.48 -9.79 3.05
CA TYR A 2 23.25 -10.58 2.86
C TYR A 2 22.20 -9.77 2.12
N LYS A 3 21.39 -10.41 1.27
CA LYS A 3 20.33 -9.76 0.48
C LYS A 3 19.00 -10.48 0.65
N PHE A 4 17.96 -9.71 0.92
CA PHE A 4 16.59 -10.20 1.07
C PHE A 4 15.64 -9.33 0.26
N THR A 5 14.54 -9.89 -0.22
CA THR A 5 13.52 -9.13 -0.94
C THR A 5 12.21 -9.16 -0.16
N PHE A 6 11.65 -8.00 0.14
CA PHE A 6 10.32 -7.86 0.72
C PHE A 6 9.29 -7.53 -0.36
N LEU A 7 8.17 -8.25 -0.31
CA LEU A 7 6.96 -8.01 -1.10
C LEU A 7 5.77 -7.86 -0.15
N ALA A 8 4.75 -7.12 -0.57
CA ALA A 8 3.48 -6.98 0.15
C ALA A 8 2.30 -6.95 -0.82
N ASP A 9 1.11 -7.22 -0.31
CA ASP A 9 -0.18 -7.00 -0.98
C ASP A 9 -0.22 -7.65 -2.39
N LEU A 10 0.16 -8.93 -2.42
CA LEU A 10 0.11 -9.76 -3.62
C LEU A 10 -1.31 -9.83 -4.17
N HIS A 11 -2.31 -9.86 -3.27
CA HIS A 11 -3.73 -9.93 -3.58
C HIS A 11 -4.04 -10.87 -4.75
N TYR A 12 -3.49 -12.07 -4.70
CA TYR A 12 -3.69 -13.06 -5.74
C TYR A 12 -5.20 -13.30 -5.93
N TYR A 13 -5.65 -13.19 -7.18
CA TYR A 13 -7.04 -13.36 -7.57
C TYR A 13 -7.18 -14.41 -8.67
N SER A 14 -7.92 -15.48 -8.37
CA SER A 14 -8.19 -16.53 -9.36
C SER A 14 -9.14 -16.02 -10.44
N LYS A 15 -8.73 -16.15 -11.71
CA LYS A 15 -9.57 -15.77 -12.86
C LYS A 15 -10.88 -16.56 -12.93
N THR A 16 -10.96 -17.71 -12.26
CA THR A 16 -12.19 -18.53 -12.14
C THR A 16 -13.32 -17.83 -11.40
N LEU A 17 -13.01 -16.76 -10.65
CA LEU A 17 -13.97 -15.92 -9.94
C LEU A 17 -14.56 -14.80 -10.83
N GLY A 18 -14.10 -14.68 -12.08
CA GLY A 18 -14.66 -13.79 -13.09
C GLY A 18 -13.86 -12.50 -13.30
N THR A 19 -13.43 -12.26 -14.54
CA THR A 19 -12.57 -11.13 -14.95
C THR A 19 -13.21 -10.26 -16.02
N SER A 20 -14.53 -10.32 -16.17
CA SER A 20 -15.25 -9.55 -17.19
C SER A 20 -16.68 -9.21 -16.76
N GLY A 21 -17.29 -8.29 -17.50
CA GLY A 21 -18.64 -7.80 -17.25
C GLY A 21 -18.67 -6.59 -16.33
N ARG A 22 -19.82 -5.90 -16.32
CA ARG A 22 -20.01 -4.62 -15.62
C ARG A 22 -19.63 -4.68 -14.14
N ALA A 23 -19.92 -5.77 -13.45
CA ALA A 23 -19.61 -5.90 -12.02
C ALA A 23 -18.10 -5.96 -11.76
N TYR A 24 -17.37 -6.76 -12.55
CA TYR A 24 -15.91 -6.82 -12.47
C TYR A 24 -15.28 -5.47 -12.86
N GLU A 25 -15.73 -4.86 -13.96
CA GLU A 25 -15.19 -3.58 -14.44
C GLU A 25 -15.38 -2.45 -13.42
N LEU A 26 -16.50 -2.42 -12.70
CA LEU A 26 -16.73 -1.46 -11.63
C LEU A 26 -15.76 -1.67 -10.47
N ARG A 27 -15.55 -2.93 -10.04
CA ARG A 27 -14.62 -3.26 -8.95
C ARG A 27 -13.17 -2.97 -9.32
N SER A 28 -12.70 -3.51 -10.45
CA SER A 28 -11.34 -3.31 -10.94
C SER A 28 -11.08 -1.83 -11.26
N GLY A 29 -12.11 -1.10 -11.72
CA GLY A 29 -12.02 0.32 -11.99
C GLY A 29 -12.06 1.26 -10.79
N SER A 30 -12.25 0.74 -9.58
CA SER A 30 -12.27 1.51 -8.34
C SER A 30 -11.17 1.09 -7.37
N ASP A 31 -10.24 0.24 -7.81
CA ASP A 31 -9.16 -0.30 -7.01
C ASP A 31 -7.83 -0.23 -7.77
N GLN A 32 -6.75 0.14 -7.08
CA GLN A 32 -5.41 0.18 -7.67
C GLN A 32 -4.87 -1.21 -8.02
N LYS A 33 -5.46 -2.26 -7.43
CA LYS A 33 -5.09 -3.66 -7.65
C LYS A 33 -5.50 -4.13 -9.05
N CYS A 34 -4.54 -4.67 -9.79
CA CYS A 34 -4.77 -5.31 -11.08
C CYS A 34 -5.22 -6.77 -10.85
N LEU A 35 -6.51 -6.96 -10.54
CA LEU A 35 -7.03 -8.26 -10.09
C LEU A 35 -6.83 -9.38 -11.12
N ALA A 36 -7.28 -9.20 -12.37
CA ALA A 36 -7.12 -10.25 -13.39
C ALA A 36 -5.64 -10.56 -13.66
N GLU A 37 -4.79 -9.54 -13.60
CA GLU A 37 -3.37 -9.58 -13.92
C GLU A 37 -2.52 -10.11 -12.76
N SER A 38 -3.02 -10.06 -11.53
CA SER A 38 -2.29 -10.41 -10.29
C SER A 38 -1.48 -11.69 -10.42
N GLY A 39 -2.06 -12.77 -10.94
CA GLY A 39 -1.35 -14.04 -11.13
C GLY A 39 -0.17 -13.96 -12.09
N ALA A 40 -0.29 -13.23 -13.20
CA ALA A 40 0.79 -13.08 -14.18
C ALA A 40 1.90 -12.14 -13.67
N ILE A 41 1.53 -11.11 -12.91
CA ILE A 41 2.48 -10.21 -12.23
C ILE A 41 3.28 -11.01 -11.19
N ILE A 42 2.60 -11.83 -10.37
CA ILE A 42 3.24 -12.68 -9.35
C ILE A 42 4.17 -13.70 -10.01
N ASP A 43 3.73 -14.37 -11.08
CA ASP A 43 4.57 -15.33 -11.82
C ASP A 43 5.87 -14.66 -12.32
N ALA A 44 5.76 -13.49 -12.95
CA ALA A 44 6.91 -12.76 -13.45
C ALA A 44 7.85 -12.27 -12.34
N ALA A 45 7.29 -11.79 -11.21
CA ALA A 45 8.08 -11.39 -10.04
C ALA A 45 8.80 -12.58 -9.41
N PHE A 46 8.12 -13.70 -9.21
CA PHE A 46 8.73 -14.90 -8.62
C PHE A 46 9.81 -15.48 -9.54
N ASP A 47 9.59 -15.50 -10.84
CA ASP A 47 10.58 -15.88 -11.84
C ASP A 47 11.83 -14.99 -11.81
N HIS A 48 11.65 -13.68 -11.65
CA HIS A 48 12.74 -12.72 -11.50
C HIS A 48 13.55 -13.01 -10.22
N LEU A 49 12.87 -13.16 -9.08
CA LEU A 49 13.50 -13.40 -7.78
C LEU A 49 14.17 -14.78 -7.69
N ALA A 50 13.64 -15.80 -8.37
CA ALA A 50 14.27 -17.10 -8.46
C ALA A 50 15.67 -17.05 -9.09
N ARG A 51 15.90 -16.07 -9.99
CA ARG A 51 17.17 -15.86 -10.72
C ARG A 51 18.05 -14.76 -10.11
N SER A 52 17.53 -13.99 -9.15
CA SER A 52 18.27 -12.90 -8.53
C SER A 52 19.26 -13.39 -7.47
N ASP A 53 20.05 -12.47 -6.92
CA ASP A 53 20.99 -12.75 -5.83
C ASP A 53 20.34 -12.66 -4.43
N THR A 54 19.02 -12.47 -4.36
CA THR A 54 18.29 -12.52 -3.09
C THR A 54 18.44 -13.90 -2.43
N GLN A 55 18.59 -13.93 -1.12
CA GLN A 55 18.78 -15.15 -0.35
C GLN A 55 17.48 -15.66 0.25
N ALA A 56 16.48 -14.79 0.42
CA ALA A 56 15.14 -15.17 0.82
C ALA A 56 14.13 -14.11 0.35
N VAL A 57 12.90 -14.56 0.08
CA VAL A 57 11.75 -13.70 -0.24
C VAL A 57 10.83 -13.63 0.97
N LEU A 58 10.47 -12.41 1.36
CA LEU A 58 9.73 -12.08 2.58
C LEU A 58 8.39 -11.45 2.19
N LEU A 59 7.26 -12.05 2.59
CA LEU A 59 5.92 -11.61 2.19
C LEU A 59 5.16 -11.03 3.39
N ALA A 60 4.88 -9.72 3.34
CA ALA A 60 4.28 -8.95 4.43
C ALA A 60 2.75 -8.89 4.36
N GLY A 61 2.08 -10.04 4.23
CA GLY A 61 0.62 -10.16 4.31
C GLY A 61 -0.13 -9.83 3.02
N ASP A 62 -1.46 -9.93 3.08
CA ASP A 62 -2.40 -9.80 1.97
C ASP A 62 -1.99 -10.60 0.73
N LEU A 63 -1.79 -11.90 0.96
CA LEU A 63 -1.38 -12.84 -0.07
C LEU A 63 -2.48 -13.01 -1.12
N THR A 64 -3.74 -13.05 -0.70
CA THR A 64 -4.93 -13.25 -1.53
C THR A 64 -5.82 -12.01 -1.57
N ASN A 65 -6.70 -11.91 -2.57
CA ASN A 65 -7.54 -10.74 -2.73
C ASN A 65 -8.62 -10.61 -1.63
N ASP A 66 -9.41 -11.65 -1.35
CA ASP A 66 -10.42 -11.64 -0.28
C ASP A 66 -10.54 -13.04 0.38
N GLY A 67 -9.42 -13.74 0.58
CA GLY A 67 -9.34 -14.98 1.38
C GLY A 67 -10.00 -16.18 0.71
N GLU A 68 -10.23 -16.11 -0.61
CA GLU A 68 -10.91 -17.17 -1.35
C GLU A 68 -10.03 -18.42 -1.38
N MET A 69 -10.60 -19.58 -1.02
CA MET A 69 -9.86 -20.84 -0.93
C MET A 69 -9.17 -21.22 -2.25
N VAL A 70 -9.80 -20.87 -3.38
CA VAL A 70 -9.20 -21.09 -4.71
C VAL A 70 -7.94 -20.24 -4.90
N CYS A 71 -7.94 -18.98 -4.44
CA CYS A 71 -6.79 -18.09 -4.48
C CYS A 71 -5.65 -18.63 -3.62
N HIS A 72 -5.93 -19.10 -2.40
CA HIS A 72 -4.93 -19.72 -1.52
C HIS A 72 -4.26 -20.94 -2.17
N ARG A 73 -5.04 -21.84 -2.79
CA ARG A 73 -4.52 -23.06 -3.40
C ARG A 73 -3.61 -22.74 -4.58
N GLU A 74 -4.08 -21.93 -5.51
CA GLU A 74 -3.31 -21.54 -6.70
C GLU A 74 -2.05 -20.75 -6.32
N LEU A 75 -2.12 -19.84 -5.36
CA LEU A 75 -0.94 -19.11 -4.88
C LEU A 75 0.06 -20.03 -4.17
N ARG A 76 -0.41 -20.98 -3.37
CA ARG A 76 0.47 -21.93 -2.67
C ARG A 76 1.29 -22.78 -3.64
N GLU A 77 0.72 -23.17 -4.78
CA GLU A 77 1.46 -23.86 -5.84
C GLU A 77 2.61 -22.98 -6.38
N LYS A 78 2.36 -21.70 -6.64
CA LYS A 78 3.37 -20.72 -7.07
C LYS A 78 4.46 -20.51 -6.01
N LEU A 79 4.07 -20.45 -4.73
CA LEU A 79 5.00 -20.31 -3.61
C LEU A 79 5.93 -21.53 -3.49
N TYR A 80 5.41 -22.75 -3.67
CA TYR A 80 6.26 -23.95 -3.67
C TYR A 80 7.26 -23.94 -4.84
N ALA A 81 6.84 -23.52 -6.04
CA ALA A 81 7.74 -23.40 -7.18
C ALA A 81 8.88 -22.41 -6.91
N LEU A 82 8.59 -21.27 -6.26
CA LEU A 82 9.63 -20.33 -5.81
C LEU A 82 10.51 -20.94 -4.71
N ALA A 83 9.91 -21.66 -3.75
CA ALA A 83 10.58 -22.28 -2.62
C ALA A 83 11.62 -23.35 -3.02
N GLU A 84 11.47 -23.96 -4.20
CA GLU A 84 12.49 -24.85 -4.78
C GLU A 84 13.80 -24.13 -5.12
N LYS A 85 13.77 -22.80 -5.29
CA LYS A 85 14.91 -21.98 -5.69
C LYS A 85 15.39 -21.06 -4.58
N LYS A 86 14.46 -20.48 -3.82
CA LYS A 86 14.71 -19.46 -2.78
C LYS A 86 13.82 -19.72 -1.58
N PRO A 87 14.32 -19.71 -0.33
CA PRO A 87 13.48 -19.69 0.85
C PRO A 87 12.42 -18.58 0.78
N VAL A 88 11.19 -18.92 1.16
CA VAL A 88 10.07 -17.97 1.24
C VAL A 88 9.55 -17.97 2.67
N TYR A 89 9.45 -16.78 3.27
CA TYR A 89 8.90 -16.57 4.59
C TYR A 89 7.74 -15.58 4.51
N LEU A 90 6.57 -15.95 5.02
CA LEU A 90 5.37 -15.14 4.89
C LEU A 90 4.62 -14.98 6.20
N ILE A 91 3.94 -13.85 6.32
CA ILE A 91 2.80 -13.68 7.23
C ILE A 91 1.53 -13.61 6.40
N THR A 92 0.39 -13.87 7.05
CA THR A 92 -0.94 -13.72 6.47
C THR A 92 -1.73 -12.73 7.28
N ASN A 93 -2.50 -11.89 6.63
CA ASN A 93 -3.24 -10.83 7.30
C ASN A 93 -4.51 -10.45 6.54
N THR A 94 -5.42 -9.78 7.25
CA THR A 94 -6.65 -9.14 6.79
C THR A 94 -7.45 -9.93 5.75
N HIS A 95 -7.16 -9.70 4.48
CA HIS A 95 -7.83 -10.33 3.35
C HIS A 95 -7.63 -11.84 3.34
N ASP A 96 -6.52 -12.37 3.86
CA ASP A 96 -6.16 -13.80 3.79
C ASP A 96 -7.09 -14.75 4.55
N TRP A 97 -7.91 -14.27 5.49
CA TRP A 97 -8.97 -15.08 6.10
C TRP A 97 -10.36 -14.51 5.87
N CYS A 98 -10.49 -13.58 4.91
CA CYS A 98 -11.73 -12.90 4.58
C CYS A 98 -12.36 -12.25 5.83
N CYS A 99 -11.61 -11.39 6.51
CA CYS A 99 -12.01 -10.80 7.79
C CYS A 99 -13.31 -9.97 7.72
N ASP A 100 -13.66 -9.46 6.54
CA ASP A 100 -14.89 -8.71 6.28
C ASP A 100 -16.09 -9.61 5.90
N GLY A 101 -15.88 -10.92 5.74
CA GLY A 101 -16.90 -11.89 5.35
C GLY A 101 -17.47 -11.66 3.95
N ASN A 102 -16.73 -11.04 3.05
CA ASN A 102 -17.24 -10.55 1.77
C ASN A 102 -16.42 -11.06 0.56
N PRO A 103 -16.30 -12.38 0.35
CA PRO A 103 -15.62 -12.90 -0.81
C PRO A 103 -16.47 -12.63 -2.07
N ARG A 104 -15.84 -12.46 -3.24
CA ARG A 104 -16.54 -11.95 -4.43
C ARG A 104 -16.30 -12.80 -5.66
N ARG A 105 -17.40 -13.14 -6.34
CA ARG A 105 -17.41 -13.66 -7.71
C ARG A 105 -18.17 -12.69 -8.60
N PHE A 106 -17.64 -12.44 -9.79
CA PHE A 106 -18.23 -11.55 -10.78
C PHE A 106 -18.83 -12.36 -11.93
N THR A 107 -20.10 -12.11 -12.26
CA THR A 107 -20.76 -12.73 -13.41
C THR A 107 -21.65 -11.69 -14.10
N GLY A 108 -21.17 -11.17 -15.23
CA GLY A 108 -21.86 -10.12 -15.98
C GLY A 108 -22.05 -8.86 -15.12
N ALA A 109 -23.29 -8.53 -14.79
CA ALA A 109 -23.65 -7.37 -13.96
C ALA A 109 -23.88 -7.71 -12.48
N ARG A 110 -23.65 -8.96 -12.06
CA ARG A 110 -23.89 -9.43 -10.68
C ARG A 110 -22.58 -9.72 -9.95
N VAL A 111 -22.57 -9.43 -8.65
CA VAL A 111 -21.59 -9.90 -7.68
C VAL A 111 -22.29 -10.97 -6.83
N THR A 112 -21.66 -12.13 -6.64
CA THR A 112 -22.12 -13.16 -5.71
C THR A 112 -21.05 -13.43 -4.66
N HIS A 113 -21.48 -13.94 -3.50
CA HIS A 113 -20.62 -14.19 -2.32
C HIS A 113 -20.54 -15.68 -1.98
N ASP A 114 -20.97 -16.53 -2.90
CA ASP A 114 -20.94 -17.99 -2.82
C ASP A 114 -19.55 -18.53 -3.19
N VAL A 115 -18.53 -18.06 -2.48
CA VAL A 115 -17.13 -18.44 -2.68
C VAL A 115 -16.58 -19.00 -1.37
N PRO A 116 -16.10 -20.26 -1.33
CA PRO A 116 -15.44 -20.80 -0.15
C PRO A 116 -14.21 -19.99 0.23
N THR A 117 -14.06 -19.68 1.51
CA THR A 117 -12.92 -18.93 2.06
C THR A 117 -12.06 -19.81 2.96
N MET A 118 -10.81 -19.38 3.18
CA MET A 118 -9.91 -19.99 4.15
C MET A 118 -10.35 -19.63 5.57
N PRO A 119 -10.66 -20.61 6.45
CA PRO A 119 -10.88 -20.30 7.86
C PRO A 119 -9.56 -19.87 8.50
N HIS A 120 -9.59 -18.79 9.28
CA HIS A 120 -8.44 -18.28 10.04
C HIS A 120 -7.69 -19.37 10.84
N THR A 121 -8.41 -20.33 11.42
CA THR A 121 -7.81 -21.46 12.17
C THR A 121 -7.00 -22.44 11.31
N GLY A 122 -7.28 -22.51 10.01
CA GLY A 122 -6.58 -23.38 9.05
C GLY A 122 -5.38 -22.74 8.38
N ILE A 123 -5.25 -21.42 8.45
CA ILE A 123 -4.18 -20.65 7.78
C ILE A 123 -2.80 -21.12 8.22
N HIS A 124 -2.60 -21.26 9.53
CA HIS A 124 -1.31 -21.64 10.10
C HIS A 124 -0.78 -22.94 9.46
N ASP A 125 -1.58 -23.99 9.48
CA ASP A 125 -1.17 -25.30 8.97
C ASP A 125 -1.05 -25.28 7.43
N PHE A 126 -1.86 -24.47 6.76
CA PHE A 126 -1.83 -24.34 5.30
C PHE A 126 -0.53 -23.72 4.79
N TYR A 127 0.04 -22.75 5.51
CA TYR A 127 1.29 -22.06 5.13
C TYR A 127 2.49 -22.41 6.01
N TYR A 128 2.40 -23.43 6.85
CA TYR A 128 3.44 -23.80 7.82
C TYR A 128 4.84 -23.98 7.22
N ASP A 129 4.93 -24.45 5.97
CA ASP A 129 6.21 -24.67 5.27
C ASP A 129 6.96 -23.37 4.93
N PHE A 130 6.26 -22.24 4.88
CA PHE A 130 6.77 -20.93 4.48
C PHE A 130 7.08 -20.04 5.70
N GLY A 131 7.73 -20.62 6.71
CA GLY A 131 8.21 -19.92 7.89
C GLY A 131 8.09 -20.72 9.18
N GLY A 132 6.87 -21.13 9.54
CA GLY A 132 6.58 -21.81 10.82
C GLY A 132 7.46 -23.05 11.05
N ARG A 133 7.72 -23.84 10.00
CA ARG A 133 8.57 -25.03 10.06
C ARG A 133 10.02 -24.73 10.46
N GLN A 134 10.55 -23.57 10.07
CA GLN A 134 11.94 -23.17 10.29
C GLN A 134 12.09 -22.28 11.54
N ALA A 135 10.99 -21.97 12.23
CA ALA A 135 10.96 -21.02 13.33
C ALA A 135 11.72 -21.53 14.57
N ILE A 136 12.52 -20.66 15.18
CA ILE A 136 13.20 -20.89 16.46
C ILE A 136 12.37 -20.42 17.66
N ALA A 137 11.27 -19.73 17.39
CA ALA A 137 10.26 -19.31 18.35
C ALA A 137 8.96 -19.05 17.59
N GLU A 138 7.84 -19.40 18.20
CA GLU A 138 6.51 -19.18 17.63
C GLU A 138 5.57 -18.68 18.73
N TYR A 139 4.63 -17.82 18.36
CA TYR A 139 3.50 -17.41 19.19
C TYR A 139 2.22 -17.55 18.39
N ARG A 140 1.34 -18.45 18.84
CA ARG A 140 0.03 -18.63 18.24
C ARG A 140 -0.95 -17.63 18.85
N THR A 141 -1.48 -16.74 18.02
CA THR A 141 -2.45 -15.71 18.41
C THR A 141 -3.78 -16.34 18.82
N HIS A 142 -4.68 -15.54 19.40
CA HIS A 142 -6.05 -15.96 19.71
C HIS A 142 -6.89 -16.28 18.47
N LEU A 143 -6.43 -15.90 17.26
CA LEU A 143 -7.01 -16.28 15.97
C LEU A 143 -6.44 -17.60 15.43
N GLY A 144 -5.50 -18.24 16.13
CA GLY A 144 -4.87 -19.47 15.66
C GLY A 144 -3.87 -19.27 14.51
N ILE A 145 -3.58 -18.03 14.12
CA ILE A 145 -2.49 -17.61 13.21
C ILE A 145 -1.24 -17.33 14.04
N SER A 146 -0.04 -17.52 13.49
CA SER A 146 1.20 -17.43 14.25
C SER A 146 2.10 -16.28 13.84
N SER A 147 2.69 -15.64 14.86
CA SER A 147 3.95 -14.90 14.72
C SER A 147 5.11 -15.83 14.98
N TYR A 148 6.27 -15.56 14.40
CA TYR A 148 7.44 -16.41 14.54
C TYR A 148 8.77 -15.68 14.35
N VAL A 149 9.85 -16.34 14.76
CA VAL A 149 11.22 -15.86 14.56
C VAL A 149 12.01 -16.87 13.77
N ILE A 150 12.74 -16.43 12.74
CA ILE A 150 13.65 -17.27 11.96
C ILE A 150 15.02 -16.59 11.86
N PRO A 151 16.12 -17.33 12.04
CA PRO A 151 17.44 -16.85 11.67
C PRO A 151 17.59 -16.86 10.14
N LEU A 152 17.63 -15.67 9.53
CA LEU A 152 17.91 -15.51 8.10
C LEU A 152 19.40 -15.74 7.79
N ALA A 153 20.26 -15.42 8.77
CA ALA A 153 21.70 -15.67 8.77
C ALA A 153 22.21 -15.73 10.22
N GLU A 154 23.49 -16.04 10.42
CA GLU A 154 24.11 -16.18 11.76
C GLU A 154 23.79 -15.02 12.72
N LYS A 155 23.76 -13.78 12.20
CA LYS A 155 23.51 -12.55 12.98
C LYS A 155 22.31 -11.75 12.52
N ILE A 156 21.42 -12.34 11.74
CA ILE A 156 20.24 -11.66 11.19
C ILE A 156 19.01 -12.50 11.45
N TRP A 157 18.07 -11.96 12.22
CA TRP A 157 16.80 -12.59 12.51
C TRP A 157 15.67 -11.85 11.79
N LEU A 158 14.71 -12.60 11.29
CA LEU A 158 13.39 -12.11 10.93
C LEU A 158 12.48 -12.27 12.15
N LEU A 159 11.81 -11.20 12.54
CA LEU A 159 10.69 -11.22 13.47
C LEU A 159 9.41 -11.01 12.65
N ALA A 160 8.73 -12.09 12.31
CA ALA A 160 7.51 -12.10 11.51
C ALA A 160 6.28 -12.06 12.43
N LEU A 161 5.44 -11.04 12.29
CA LEU A 161 4.40 -10.70 13.26
C LEU A 161 3.01 -10.71 12.61
N CYS A 162 2.10 -11.52 13.16
CA CYS A 162 0.68 -11.47 12.86
C CYS A 162 -0.01 -10.38 13.70
N ASP A 163 -0.32 -9.26 13.08
CA ASP A 163 -0.92 -8.07 13.71
C ASP A 163 -2.41 -7.89 13.38
N ASP A 164 -3.12 -8.95 12.98
CA ASP A 164 -4.54 -8.86 12.58
C ASP A 164 -5.47 -8.30 13.66
N GLN A 165 -5.22 -8.61 14.94
CA GLN A 165 -6.10 -8.13 16.00
C GLN A 165 -5.43 -7.98 17.36
N ASN A 166 -5.67 -6.85 18.01
CA ASN A 166 -5.21 -6.54 19.36
C ASN A 166 -6.17 -7.03 20.47
N GLY A 167 -7.19 -7.82 20.13
CA GLY A 167 -8.27 -8.25 21.04
C GLY A 167 -9.29 -7.16 21.40
N ARG A 168 -9.21 -5.97 20.78
CA ARG A 168 -10.13 -4.82 21.00
C ARG A 168 -10.75 -4.33 19.69
N GLY A 169 -10.81 -5.19 18.68
CA GLY A 169 -11.43 -4.88 17.37
C GLY A 169 -10.60 -3.97 16.46
N LYS A 170 -9.29 -3.85 16.70
CA LYS A 170 -8.34 -3.17 15.81
C LYS A 170 -7.15 -4.08 15.52
N ALA A 171 -6.43 -3.82 14.42
CA ALA A 171 -5.11 -4.39 14.19
C ALA A 171 -4.14 -4.09 15.34
N GLY A 172 -3.10 -4.89 15.49
CA GLY A 172 -2.08 -4.81 16.52
C GLY A 172 -2.01 -6.08 17.37
N TYR A 173 -1.58 -5.93 18.61
CA TYR A 173 -1.16 -7.04 19.45
C TYR A 173 -1.92 -7.07 20.78
N THR A 174 -2.28 -8.28 21.23
CA THR A 174 -2.67 -8.48 22.63
C THR A 174 -1.45 -8.31 23.54
N GLU A 175 -1.66 -8.01 24.81
CA GLU A 175 -0.54 -7.84 25.75
C GLU A 175 0.36 -9.08 25.86
N PRO A 176 -0.15 -10.33 25.96
CA PRO A 176 0.72 -11.51 26.00
C PRO A 176 1.53 -11.70 24.72
N HIS A 177 0.95 -11.36 23.56
CA HIS A 177 1.69 -11.39 22.29
C HIS A 177 2.81 -10.35 22.29
N PHE A 178 2.53 -9.13 22.77
CA PHE A 178 3.54 -8.07 22.85
C PHE A 178 4.69 -8.43 23.80
N GLN A 179 4.40 -9.02 24.96
CA GLN A 179 5.42 -9.50 25.89
C GLN A 179 6.30 -10.58 25.26
N TRP A 180 5.72 -11.44 24.43
CA TRP A 180 6.50 -12.40 23.66
C TRP A 180 7.41 -11.71 22.64
N ILE A 181 6.95 -10.66 21.96
CA ILE A 181 7.77 -9.84 21.04
C ILE A 181 8.96 -9.23 21.79
N GLU A 182 8.72 -8.60 22.95
CA GLU A 182 9.77 -8.01 23.79
C GLU A 182 10.79 -9.06 24.26
N GLU A 183 10.34 -10.28 24.57
CA GLU A 183 11.23 -11.40 24.87
C GLU A 183 12.13 -11.75 23.69
N GLN A 184 11.58 -11.86 22.48
CA GLN A 184 12.37 -12.20 21.28
C GLN A 184 13.41 -11.13 20.96
N LEU A 185 13.04 -9.85 21.04
CA LEU A 185 13.98 -8.73 20.84
C LEU A 185 15.09 -8.74 21.90
N ARG A 186 14.76 -9.04 23.16
CA ARG A 186 15.77 -9.18 24.23
C ARG A 186 16.71 -10.34 23.98
N ARG A 187 16.20 -11.48 23.49
CA ARG A 187 17.01 -12.65 23.11
C ARG A 187 17.96 -12.32 21.96
N ALA A 188 17.46 -11.67 20.90
CA ALA A 188 18.27 -11.22 19.76
C ALA A 188 19.38 -10.27 20.20
N LYS A 189 19.07 -9.30 21.07
CA LYS A 189 20.04 -8.35 21.63
C LYS A 189 21.14 -9.06 22.42
N LYS A 190 20.80 -10.05 23.26
CA LYS A 190 21.80 -10.86 24.00
C LYS A 190 22.73 -11.62 23.04
N GLN A 191 22.22 -12.07 21.90
CA GLN A 191 22.98 -12.77 20.86
C GLN A 191 23.65 -11.82 19.85
N ARG A 192 23.47 -10.51 20.00
CA ARG A 192 23.99 -9.47 19.09
C ARG A 192 23.52 -9.66 17.64
N CYS A 193 22.29 -10.14 17.47
CA CYS A 193 21.65 -10.27 16.17
C CYS A 193 20.96 -8.95 15.78
N LEU A 194 21.06 -8.58 14.52
CA LEU A 194 20.17 -7.62 13.88
C LEU A 194 18.78 -8.27 13.73
N VAL A 195 17.72 -7.54 14.05
CA VAL A 195 16.34 -7.98 13.82
C VAL A 195 15.72 -7.12 12.72
N LEU A 196 15.25 -7.79 11.67
CA LEU A 196 14.34 -7.22 10.67
C LEU A 196 12.92 -7.59 11.09
N GLY A 197 12.10 -6.61 11.46
CA GLY A 197 10.69 -6.82 11.75
C GLY A 197 9.88 -6.89 10.47
N MET A 198 8.87 -7.76 10.42
CA MET A 198 7.87 -7.81 9.35
C MET A 198 6.49 -7.95 9.97
N GLN A 199 5.59 -7.01 9.67
CA GLN A 199 4.16 -7.07 9.99
C GLN A 199 3.37 -6.57 8.79
N HIS A 200 2.04 -6.54 8.84
CA HIS A 200 1.24 -6.10 7.69
C HIS A 200 0.75 -4.66 7.82
N HIS A 201 0.13 -4.29 8.94
CA HIS A 201 -0.44 -2.95 9.12
C HIS A 201 0.64 -1.92 9.47
N LEU A 202 0.33 -0.64 9.28
CA LEU A 202 1.29 0.44 9.51
C LEU A 202 1.49 0.73 11.01
N LEU A 203 2.70 1.08 11.42
CA LEU A 203 2.98 1.74 12.70
C LEU A 203 2.90 3.26 12.54
N LEU A 204 3.41 3.77 11.42
CA LEU A 204 3.47 5.17 11.08
C LEU A 204 2.50 5.47 9.94
N PRO A 205 1.81 6.63 9.97
CA PRO A 205 0.89 6.97 8.90
C PRO A 205 1.61 7.25 7.56
N HIS A 206 2.93 7.47 7.57
CA HIS A 206 3.69 7.95 6.42
C HIS A 206 3.26 9.31 5.86
N VAL A 207 2.27 9.35 4.96
CA VAL A 207 1.86 10.59 4.28
C VAL A 207 1.23 11.58 5.25
N HIS A 208 0.11 11.19 5.87
CA HIS A 208 -0.56 11.97 6.91
C HIS A 208 -1.66 11.13 7.56
N PRO A 209 -1.89 11.19 8.89
CA PRO A 209 -2.97 10.47 9.57
C PRO A 209 -4.39 10.66 8.97
N LEU A 210 -4.60 11.75 8.22
CA LEU A 210 -5.86 12.05 7.53
C LEU A 210 -6.15 11.05 6.40
N LEU A 211 -5.12 10.62 5.68
CA LEU A 211 -5.26 9.76 4.49
C LEU A 211 -5.01 8.29 4.81
N THR A 212 -4.03 8.02 5.66
CA THR A 212 -3.47 6.68 5.89
C THR A 212 -3.55 6.24 7.36
N GLY A 213 -4.07 7.08 8.25
CA GLY A 213 -4.19 6.73 9.68
C GLY A 213 -5.13 5.57 9.97
N GLY A 214 -6.07 5.28 9.05
CA GLY A 214 -6.95 4.11 9.12
C GLY A 214 -6.24 2.78 8.84
N CYS A 215 -5.06 2.83 8.21
CA CYS A 215 -4.23 1.67 7.88
C CYS A 215 -3.28 1.28 9.03
N CYS A 216 -3.25 2.06 10.12
CA CYS A 216 -2.34 1.82 11.23
C CYS A 216 -2.92 0.86 12.26
N VAL A 217 -2.04 0.18 12.99
CA VAL A 217 -2.41 -0.59 14.18
C VAL A 217 -3.11 0.27 15.24
N GLY A 218 -3.95 -0.36 16.06
CA GLY A 218 -4.54 0.26 17.23
C GLY A 218 -3.46 0.69 18.23
N ASP A 219 -3.71 1.81 18.92
CA ASP A 219 -2.77 2.37 19.92
C ASP A 219 -1.35 2.61 19.36
N ARG A 220 -1.25 2.96 18.05
CA ARG A 220 0.01 3.05 17.29
C ARG A 220 1.14 3.74 18.02
N GLU A 221 0.90 4.87 18.69
CA GLU A 221 1.97 5.64 19.36
C GLU A 221 2.62 4.83 20.50
N ALA A 222 1.82 4.09 21.27
CA ALA A 222 2.32 3.24 22.33
C ALA A 222 3.00 1.99 21.77
N VAL A 223 2.43 1.38 20.73
CA VAL A 223 2.98 0.19 20.06
C VAL A 223 4.35 0.50 19.45
N THR A 224 4.47 1.57 18.66
CA THR A 224 5.73 1.99 18.03
C THR A 224 6.79 2.33 19.06
N ALA A 225 6.42 3.07 20.13
CA ALA A 225 7.34 3.39 21.22
C ALA A 225 7.88 2.13 21.90
N ARG A 226 7.01 1.17 22.24
CA ARG A 226 7.42 -0.09 22.87
C ARG A 226 8.34 -0.92 21.97
N LEU A 227 8.05 -1.01 20.67
CA LEU A 227 8.92 -1.73 19.72
C LEU A 227 10.31 -1.09 19.63
N ALA A 228 10.36 0.24 19.48
CA ALA A 228 11.61 1.00 19.43
C ALA A 228 12.40 0.84 20.75
N ASP A 229 11.74 0.95 21.90
CA ASP A 229 12.36 0.85 23.22
C ASP A 229 12.80 -0.58 23.56
N ALA A 230 12.14 -1.60 23.01
CA ALA A 230 12.59 -2.99 23.05
C ALA A 230 13.81 -3.25 22.16
N GLY A 231 14.18 -2.30 21.31
CA GLY A 231 15.40 -2.31 20.49
C GLY A 231 15.18 -2.71 19.03
N LEU A 232 13.92 -2.77 18.54
CA LEU A 232 13.66 -2.96 17.12
C LEU A 232 13.96 -1.67 16.36
N ARG A 233 14.85 -1.76 15.36
CA ARG A 233 15.24 -0.60 14.53
C ARG A 233 14.56 -0.55 13.17
N TYR A 234 14.15 -1.69 12.63
CA TYR A 234 13.64 -1.80 11.26
C TYR A 234 12.36 -2.63 11.23
N MET A 235 11.30 -2.05 10.66
CA MET A 235 10.04 -2.72 10.43
C MET A 235 9.68 -2.61 8.94
N PHE A 236 9.33 -3.73 8.31
CA PHE A 236 8.79 -3.78 6.96
C PHE A 236 7.29 -4.10 7.03
N VAL A 237 6.47 -3.27 6.39
CA VAL A 237 5.00 -3.36 6.43
C VAL A 237 4.39 -3.29 5.03
N GLY A 238 3.08 -3.52 4.91
CA GLY A 238 2.31 -3.43 3.67
C GLY A 238 0.99 -2.69 3.88
N HIS A 239 -0.13 -3.27 3.45
CA HIS A 239 -1.51 -2.87 3.76
C HIS A 239 -2.02 -1.56 3.11
N SER A 240 -1.23 -0.47 3.14
CA SER A 240 -1.67 0.79 2.51
C SER A 240 -1.38 0.83 1.00
N HIS A 241 -0.61 -0.14 0.49
CA HIS A 241 -0.16 -0.26 -0.90
C HIS A 241 0.78 0.86 -1.38
N LEU A 242 1.17 1.79 -0.51
CA LEU A 242 2.07 2.89 -0.84
C LEU A 242 3.52 2.49 -0.60
N GLN A 243 4.45 2.89 -1.45
CA GLN A 243 5.87 2.80 -1.15
C GLN A 243 6.29 3.98 -0.27
N ARG A 244 6.68 3.77 0.99
CA ARG A 244 7.15 4.85 1.88
C ARG A 244 8.19 4.36 2.88
N THR A 245 8.96 5.30 3.41
CA THR A 245 9.92 5.02 4.47
C THR A 245 9.94 6.21 5.41
N ASP A 246 9.66 5.98 6.68
CA ASP A 246 9.66 7.02 7.69
C ASP A 246 10.36 6.56 8.97
N ARG A 247 10.81 7.54 9.75
CA ARG A 247 11.52 7.31 11.00
C ARG A 247 10.70 7.81 12.17
N TYR A 248 10.74 7.05 13.25
CA TYR A 248 10.18 7.39 14.52
C TYR A 248 11.27 7.41 15.58
N ARG A 249 11.18 8.38 16.50
CA ARG A 249 12.02 8.44 17.68
C ARG A 249 11.13 8.40 18.93
N SER A 250 11.35 7.40 19.77
CA SER A 250 10.61 7.26 21.02
C SER A 250 10.97 8.39 22.00
N PRO A 251 10.13 8.64 23.03
CA PRO A 251 10.49 9.56 24.11
C PRO A 251 11.81 9.20 24.82
N ALA A 252 12.16 7.91 24.88
CA ALA A 252 13.44 7.45 25.43
C ALA A 252 14.62 7.65 24.46
N GLY A 253 14.35 8.10 23.24
CA GLY A 253 15.35 8.44 22.23
C GLY A 253 15.78 7.29 21.33
N ASN A 254 15.07 6.15 21.37
CA ASN A 254 15.31 5.01 20.48
C ASN A 254 14.64 5.24 19.13
N GLU A 255 15.30 4.83 18.05
CA GLU A 255 14.81 5.03 16.69
C GLU A 255 14.28 3.72 16.09
N LEU A 256 13.19 3.86 15.32
CA LEU A 256 12.61 2.82 14.48
C LEU A 256 12.35 3.40 13.10
N THR A 257 12.90 2.78 12.08
CA THR A 257 12.62 3.05 10.67
C THR A 257 11.59 2.05 10.17
N GLU A 258 10.44 2.54 9.70
CA GLU A 258 9.42 1.73 9.05
C GLU A 258 9.51 1.91 7.54
N VAL A 259 9.63 0.80 6.81
CA VAL A 259 9.54 0.74 5.35
C VAL A 259 8.21 0.10 4.99
N ASN A 260 7.30 0.89 4.45
CA ASN A 260 6.06 0.39 3.89
C ASN A 260 6.29 0.01 2.42
N VAL A 261 6.07 -1.26 2.13
CA VAL A 261 6.25 -1.89 0.83
C VAL A 261 4.97 -1.68 0.03
N GLY A 262 5.08 -1.06 -1.15
CA GLY A 262 3.92 -0.88 -2.01
C GLY A 262 3.36 -2.21 -2.53
N ALA A 263 2.13 -2.19 -3.04
CA ALA A 263 1.48 -3.42 -3.47
C ALA A 263 2.09 -4.01 -4.73
N LEU A 264 2.49 -5.29 -4.68
CA LEU A 264 2.96 -6.00 -5.88
C LEU A 264 1.85 -6.09 -6.95
N SER A 265 0.59 -6.17 -6.54
CA SER A 265 -0.55 -6.24 -7.47
C SER A 265 -0.95 -4.90 -8.10
N GLY A 266 -0.31 -3.79 -7.73
CA GLY A 266 -0.68 -2.43 -8.14
C GLY A 266 0.53 -1.60 -8.58
N TYR A 267 0.30 -0.34 -8.96
CA TYR A 267 1.39 0.57 -9.29
C TYR A 267 2.21 0.93 -8.04
N PRO A 268 3.57 0.93 -8.09
CA PRO A 268 4.44 0.71 -9.25
C PRO A 268 4.99 -0.72 -9.42
N VAL A 269 4.37 -1.73 -8.80
CA VAL A 269 4.83 -3.13 -8.76
C VAL A 269 6.21 -3.27 -8.08
N PRO A 270 6.36 -2.76 -6.83
CA PRO A 270 7.66 -2.70 -6.17
C PRO A 270 8.08 -4.05 -5.57
N MET A 271 9.40 -4.25 -5.53
CA MET A 271 10.12 -5.32 -4.86
C MET A 271 11.23 -4.67 -4.04
N VAL A 272 11.09 -4.65 -2.71
CA VAL A 272 12.01 -3.92 -1.84
C VAL A 272 13.22 -4.80 -1.54
N GLN A 273 14.36 -4.47 -2.16
CA GLN A 273 15.63 -5.14 -1.96
C GLN A 273 16.31 -4.58 -0.70
N VAL A 274 16.60 -5.46 0.25
CA VAL A 274 17.24 -5.14 1.53
C VAL A 274 18.59 -5.81 1.59
N THR A 275 19.63 -4.99 1.65
CA THR A 275 21.02 -5.44 1.80
C THR A 275 21.49 -5.19 3.22
N VAL A 276 21.94 -6.24 3.90
CA VAL A 276 22.62 -6.15 5.20
C VAL A 276 24.12 -6.32 4.99
N THR A 277 24.88 -5.28 5.30
CA THR A 277 26.35 -5.28 5.19
C THR A 277 26.99 -6.09 6.33
N ASP A 278 28.29 -6.34 6.23
CA ASP A 278 29.01 -7.15 7.23
C ASP A 278 29.08 -6.46 8.61
N ASP A 279 28.96 -5.13 8.65
CA ASP A 279 28.84 -4.31 9.87
C ASP A 279 27.38 -4.10 10.33
N LEU A 280 26.43 -4.87 9.77
CA LEU A 280 25.00 -4.85 10.12
C LEU A 280 24.30 -3.49 9.86
N GLN A 281 24.80 -2.72 8.88
CA GLN A 281 24.04 -1.62 8.30
C GLN A 281 23.00 -2.18 7.34
N VAL A 282 21.83 -1.54 7.30
CA VAL A 282 20.73 -1.94 6.43
C VAL A 282 20.58 -0.91 5.32
N GLN A 283 20.59 -1.38 4.08
CA GLN A 283 20.38 -0.57 2.89
C GLN A 283 19.14 -1.09 2.19
N MET A 284 18.31 -0.17 1.70
CA MET A 284 17.10 -0.46 0.97
C MET A 284 17.19 0.12 -0.43
N GLN A 285 16.75 -0.64 -1.42
CA GLN A 285 16.52 -0.20 -2.79
C GLN A 285 15.20 -0.78 -3.30
N VAL A 286 14.34 0.06 -3.86
CA VAL A 286 13.11 -0.38 -4.50
C VAL A 286 13.43 -0.74 -5.96
N GLU A 287 13.24 -2.00 -6.29
CA GLU A 287 13.22 -2.47 -7.67
C GLU A 287 11.75 -2.56 -8.12
N HIS A 288 11.47 -2.26 -9.39
CA HIS A 288 10.12 -2.41 -9.95
C HIS A 288 10.13 -3.53 -10.98
N LEU A 289 9.07 -4.34 -11.01
CA LEU A 289 8.95 -5.40 -12.02
C LEU A 289 9.02 -4.77 -13.42
N ALA A 290 9.92 -5.27 -14.27
CA ALA A 290 10.08 -4.72 -15.61
C ALA A 290 8.90 -5.11 -16.53
N THR A 291 8.65 -6.41 -16.66
CA THR A 291 7.65 -6.93 -17.59
C THR A 291 6.95 -8.17 -17.05
N PHE A 292 5.71 -8.41 -17.47
CA PHE A 292 4.99 -9.67 -17.28
C PHE A 292 4.35 -10.14 -18.60
N ASP A 293 4.07 -11.43 -18.73
CA ASP A 293 3.31 -11.94 -19.88
C ASP A 293 1.82 -11.75 -19.68
N TRP A 294 1.17 -11.11 -20.64
CA TRP A 294 -0.28 -10.95 -20.65
C TRP A 294 -0.85 -11.40 -21.99
N TYR A 295 -1.57 -12.53 -21.96
CA TYR A 295 -2.13 -13.18 -23.15
C TYR A 295 -1.07 -13.49 -24.22
N GLY A 296 0.10 -14.00 -23.80
CA GLY A 296 1.19 -14.41 -24.70
C GLY A 296 1.98 -13.25 -25.27
N ARG A 297 1.94 -12.08 -24.62
CA ARG A 297 2.68 -10.88 -25.01
C ARG A 297 3.37 -10.27 -23.79
N PRO A 298 4.64 -9.85 -23.92
CA PRO A 298 5.29 -9.08 -22.86
C PRO A 298 4.64 -7.69 -22.74
N VAL A 299 4.33 -7.31 -21.51
CA VAL A 299 3.78 -6.00 -21.14
C VAL A 299 4.72 -5.35 -20.13
N ASP A 300 5.00 -4.06 -20.31
CA ASP A 300 5.73 -3.24 -19.32
C ASP A 300 4.87 -3.08 -18.06
N ALA A 301 5.35 -3.62 -16.93
CA ALA A 301 4.52 -3.72 -15.73
C ALA A 301 4.23 -2.35 -15.11
N VAL A 302 5.23 -1.48 -15.06
CA VAL A 302 5.10 -0.14 -14.48
C VAL A 302 4.18 0.71 -15.35
N ALA A 303 4.33 0.69 -16.67
CA ALA A 303 3.49 1.46 -17.59
C ALA A 303 2.04 0.97 -17.56
N TYR A 304 1.82 -0.35 -17.51
CA TYR A 304 0.48 -0.94 -17.44
C TYR A 304 -0.23 -0.57 -16.13
N THR A 305 0.43 -0.80 -15.00
CA THR A 305 -0.15 -0.50 -13.69
C THR A 305 -0.31 1.01 -13.46
N ARG A 306 0.58 1.84 -14.03
CA ARG A 306 0.42 3.31 -14.05
C ARG A 306 -0.87 3.70 -14.75
N ASP A 307 -1.12 3.16 -15.94
CA ASP A 307 -2.36 3.46 -16.67
C ASP A 307 -3.59 2.99 -15.88
N HIS A 308 -3.54 1.79 -15.29
CA HIS A 308 -4.59 1.27 -14.42
C HIS A 308 -4.87 2.20 -13.22
N ALA A 309 -3.84 2.65 -12.52
CA ALA A 309 -3.97 3.60 -11.41
C ALA A 309 -4.56 4.94 -11.86
N CYS A 310 -4.07 5.53 -12.96
CA CYS A 310 -4.63 6.77 -13.52
C CYS A 310 -6.08 6.57 -13.99
N ASN A 311 -6.45 5.37 -14.43
CA ASN A 311 -7.82 5.06 -14.84
C ASN A 311 -8.82 5.15 -13.68
N LEU A 312 -8.41 5.01 -12.41
CA LEU A 312 -9.27 5.29 -11.25
C LEU A 312 -9.82 6.73 -11.31
N LEU A 313 -8.91 7.68 -11.50
CA LEU A 313 -9.25 9.09 -11.61
C LEU A 313 -10.06 9.37 -12.89
N ARG A 314 -9.61 8.87 -14.05
CA ARG A 314 -10.28 9.09 -15.34
C ARG A 314 -11.71 8.52 -15.36
N ARG A 315 -11.94 7.35 -14.76
CA ARG A 315 -13.26 6.72 -14.66
C ARG A 315 -14.19 7.56 -13.80
N LEU A 316 -13.73 8.07 -12.66
CA LEU A 316 -14.53 8.97 -11.82
C LEU A 316 -14.88 10.26 -12.57
N LEU A 317 -13.90 10.91 -13.20
CA LEU A 317 -14.09 12.17 -13.95
C LEU A 317 -14.96 12.02 -15.20
N SER A 318 -15.12 10.80 -15.73
CA SER A 318 -15.96 10.49 -16.89
C SER A 318 -17.39 10.07 -16.54
N ALA A 319 -17.85 10.29 -15.31
CA ALA A 319 -19.22 9.97 -14.89
C ALA A 319 -20.29 10.63 -15.79
N GLY A 320 -20.96 9.82 -16.61
CA GLY A 320 -21.83 10.31 -17.71
C GLY A 320 -23.25 10.67 -17.30
N SER A 321 -23.73 10.09 -16.18
CA SER A 321 -25.07 10.29 -15.64
C SER A 321 -25.05 10.34 -14.11
N PRO A 322 -26.12 10.82 -13.45
CA PRO A 322 -26.22 10.76 -11.98
C PRO A 322 -26.11 9.33 -11.44
N ALA A 323 -26.72 8.36 -12.13
CA ALA A 323 -26.66 6.95 -11.72
C ALA A 323 -25.23 6.37 -11.84
N ASP A 324 -24.51 6.69 -12.92
CA ASP A 324 -23.11 6.26 -13.10
C ASP A 324 -22.19 6.92 -12.07
N PHE A 325 -22.43 8.19 -11.72
CA PHE A 325 -21.71 8.88 -10.64
C PHE A 325 -21.91 8.19 -9.29
N ALA A 326 -23.15 7.88 -8.90
CA ALA A 326 -23.43 7.16 -7.66
C ALA A 326 -22.72 5.81 -7.62
N GLN A 327 -22.83 5.00 -8.70
CA GLN A 327 -22.19 3.68 -8.77
C GLN A 327 -20.67 3.75 -8.64
N LYS A 328 -20.03 4.71 -9.30
CA LYS A 328 -18.58 4.90 -9.22
C LYS A 328 -18.13 5.33 -7.82
N LEU A 329 -18.91 6.17 -7.14
CA LEU A 329 -18.65 6.53 -5.74
C LEU A 329 -18.84 5.33 -4.80
N ASP A 330 -19.92 4.58 -4.96
CA ASP A 330 -20.17 3.36 -4.15
C ASP A 330 -19.04 2.33 -4.35
N ALA A 331 -18.52 2.19 -5.57
CA ALA A 331 -17.38 1.32 -5.87
C ALA A 331 -16.06 1.80 -5.21
N LEU A 332 -15.93 3.10 -4.95
CA LEU A 332 -14.85 3.71 -4.16
C LEU A 332 -15.15 3.70 -2.64
N GLN A 333 -16.17 2.97 -2.20
CA GLN A 333 -16.65 2.92 -0.81
C GLN A 333 -17.13 4.28 -0.26
N LEU A 334 -17.47 5.22 -1.15
CA LEU A 334 -18.07 6.50 -0.81
C LEU A 334 -19.60 6.40 -0.89
N PRO A 335 -20.36 7.17 -0.09
CA PRO A 335 -21.83 7.07 -0.08
C PRO A 335 -22.44 7.74 -1.31
N GLY A 336 -22.42 7.06 -2.47
CA GLY A 336 -22.82 7.59 -3.77
C GLY A 336 -24.25 8.11 -3.78
N ARG A 337 -25.19 7.40 -3.16
CA ARG A 337 -26.58 7.86 -3.00
C ARG A 337 -26.71 9.18 -2.24
N LYS A 338 -25.89 9.40 -1.21
CA LYS A 338 -25.90 10.65 -0.42
C LYS A 338 -25.27 11.81 -1.18
N LEU A 339 -24.28 11.52 -2.01
CA LEU A 339 -23.53 12.52 -2.79
C LEU A 339 -24.19 12.85 -4.14
N LEU A 340 -25.17 12.06 -4.57
CA LEU A 340 -25.93 12.25 -5.82
C LEU A 340 -26.42 13.70 -6.06
N PRO A 341 -26.97 14.43 -5.06
CA PRO A 341 -27.42 15.81 -5.25
C PRO A 341 -26.30 16.79 -5.67
N LEU A 342 -25.04 16.43 -5.43
CA LEU A 342 -23.88 17.24 -5.83
C LEU A 342 -23.54 17.08 -7.32
N TYR A 343 -24.06 16.05 -8.00
CA TYR A 343 -23.71 15.73 -9.39
C TYR A 343 -23.81 16.93 -10.36
N PRO A 344 -24.87 17.75 -10.36
CA PRO A 344 -24.98 18.92 -11.25
C PRO A 344 -23.88 19.96 -11.02
N LEU A 345 -23.39 20.09 -9.78
CA LEU A 345 -22.33 21.03 -9.40
C LEU A 345 -20.94 20.47 -9.76
N VAL A 346 -20.72 19.16 -9.57
CA VAL A 346 -19.41 18.53 -9.84
C VAL A 346 -19.20 18.20 -11.31
N LYS A 347 -20.26 17.93 -12.10
CA LYS A 347 -20.15 17.61 -13.53
C LYS A 347 -19.36 18.66 -14.35
N PRO A 348 -19.62 19.98 -14.25
CA PRO A 348 -18.82 20.97 -14.97
C PRO A 348 -17.37 21.00 -14.49
N LEU A 349 -17.14 20.83 -13.18
CA LEU A 349 -15.79 20.71 -12.62
C LEU A 349 -15.07 19.47 -13.16
N PHE A 350 -15.71 18.30 -13.21
CA PHE A 350 -15.13 17.08 -13.76
C PHE A 350 -14.75 17.25 -15.23
N ARG A 351 -15.60 17.91 -16.03
CA ARG A 351 -15.27 18.27 -17.41
C ARG A 351 -14.04 19.17 -17.47
N LEU A 352 -13.97 20.20 -16.63
CA LEU A 352 -12.83 21.10 -16.54
C LEU A 352 -11.55 20.36 -16.16
N LEU A 353 -11.57 19.52 -15.13
CA LEU A 353 -10.41 18.73 -14.70
C LEU A 353 -9.94 17.74 -15.78
N ARG A 354 -10.88 17.18 -16.56
CA ARG A 354 -10.59 16.19 -17.61
C ARG A 354 -10.03 16.79 -18.90
N THR A 355 -10.54 17.94 -19.34
CA THR A 355 -10.22 18.49 -20.67
C THR A 355 -9.72 19.93 -20.67
N GLY A 356 -9.75 20.61 -19.53
CA GLY A 356 -9.35 22.01 -19.41
C GLY A 356 -7.86 22.19 -19.14
N THR A 357 -7.41 23.43 -19.32
CA THR A 357 -6.05 23.87 -18.97
C THR A 357 -6.01 24.61 -17.65
N VAL A 358 -4.81 24.86 -17.12
CA VAL A 358 -4.61 25.69 -15.92
C VAL A 358 -5.25 27.07 -16.09
N ARG A 359 -5.21 27.66 -17.30
CA ARG A 359 -5.90 28.92 -17.61
C ARG A 359 -7.42 28.81 -17.41
N ASP A 360 -8.03 27.72 -17.86
CA ASP A 360 -9.47 27.50 -17.70
C ASP A 360 -9.84 27.31 -16.22
N LEU A 361 -9.00 26.61 -15.45
CA LEU A 361 -9.15 26.49 -13.99
C LEU A 361 -9.08 27.85 -13.33
N GLN A 362 -8.05 28.64 -13.65
CA GLN A 362 -7.88 29.98 -13.08
C GLN A 362 -9.07 30.89 -13.42
N ARG A 363 -9.56 30.88 -14.68
CA ARG A 363 -10.75 31.63 -15.09
C ARG A 363 -12.00 31.19 -14.31
N THR A 364 -12.18 29.89 -14.13
CA THR A 364 -13.32 29.34 -13.38
C THR A 364 -13.25 29.76 -11.92
N LEU A 365 -12.09 29.62 -11.25
CA LEU A 365 -11.90 30.03 -9.87
C LEU A 365 -12.08 31.55 -9.69
N ARG A 366 -11.63 32.38 -10.65
CA ARG A 366 -11.89 33.83 -10.64
C ARG A 366 -13.38 34.16 -10.72
N ARG A 367 -14.14 33.49 -11.59
CA ARG A 367 -15.60 33.66 -11.68
C ARG A 367 -16.33 33.28 -10.39
N LEU A 368 -15.78 32.33 -9.63
CA LEU A 368 -16.30 31.92 -8.33
C LEU A 368 -15.80 32.78 -7.15
N GLY A 369 -15.03 33.84 -7.40
CA GLY A 369 -14.44 34.69 -6.35
C GLY A 369 -13.26 34.06 -5.60
N LEU A 370 -12.76 32.91 -6.06
CA LEU A 370 -11.68 32.14 -5.44
C LEU A 370 -10.31 32.40 -6.08
N GLY A 371 -10.27 33.09 -7.22
CA GLY A 371 -9.03 33.33 -7.97
C GLY A 371 -7.96 34.11 -7.22
N ARG A 372 -8.31 34.82 -6.13
CA ARG A 372 -7.36 35.53 -5.26
C ARG A 372 -6.46 34.60 -4.43
N TYR A 373 -6.86 33.33 -4.28
CA TYR A 373 -6.11 32.33 -3.52
C TYR A 373 -5.13 31.53 -4.40
N VAL A 374 -5.23 31.64 -5.72
CA VAL A 374 -4.39 30.89 -6.65
C VAL A 374 -3.11 31.66 -6.95
N ASP A 375 -1.96 31.00 -6.94
CA ASP A 375 -0.68 31.63 -7.31
C ASP A 375 -0.72 32.10 -8.77
N ALA A 376 -0.80 33.41 -8.97
CA ALA A 376 -0.98 34.01 -10.28
C ALA A 376 0.22 33.80 -11.21
N ARG A 377 1.44 33.75 -10.66
CA ARG A 377 2.67 33.56 -11.42
C ARG A 377 2.77 32.13 -11.92
N ALA A 378 2.56 31.16 -11.03
CA ALA A 378 2.54 29.74 -11.36
C ALA A 378 1.42 29.42 -12.37
N ALA A 379 0.22 29.97 -12.16
CA ALA A 379 -0.89 29.79 -13.09
C ALA A 379 -0.65 30.41 -14.47
N ALA A 380 0.09 31.52 -14.55
CA ALA A 380 0.48 32.14 -15.82
C ALA A 380 1.55 31.31 -16.55
N GLU A 381 2.56 30.84 -15.82
CA GLU A 381 3.65 30.01 -16.34
C GLU A 381 3.13 28.67 -16.90
N LEU A 382 2.15 28.07 -16.23
CA LEU A 382 1.56 26.78 -16.60
C LEU A 382 0.26 26.91 -17.39
N ALA A 383 -0.09 28.11 -17.87
CA ALA A 383 -1.43 28.44 -18.37
C ALA A 383 -1.99 27.48 -19.44
N ASP A 384 -1.15 27.07 -20.39
CA ASP A 384 -1.55 26.20 -21.52
C ASP A 384 -1.38 24.70 -21.22
N ARG A 385 -0.94 24.34 -20.00
CA ARG A 385 -0.80 22.95 -19.60
C ARG A 385 -2.18 22.35 -19.25
N PRO A 386 -2.47 21.11 -19.68
CA PRO A 386 -3.68 20.40 -19.27
C PRO A 386 -3.67 20.06 -17.78
N ILE A 387 -4.83 20.03 -17.13
CA ILE A 387 -4.96 19.78 -15.68
C ILE A 387 -4.79 18.29 -15.35
N LEU A 388 -5.40 17.41 -16.14
CA LEU A 388 -5.47 15.98 -15.85
C LEU A 388 -4.10 15.34 -15.55
N PRO A 389 -3.01 15.62 -16.30
CA PRO A 389 -1.69 15.09 -15.98
C PRO A 389 -1.15 15.48 -14.60
N TYR A 390 -1.51 16.66 -14.06
CA TYR A 390 -1.12 17.03 -12.69
C TYR A 390 -1.87 16.21 -11.65
N LEU A 391 -3.15 15.92 -11.87
CA LEU A 391 -3.93 15.08 -10.95
C LEU A 391 -3.43 13.63 -10.97
N GLU A 392 -3.13 13.11 -12.16
CA GLU A 392 -2.53 11.78 -12.33
C GLU A 392 -1.16 11.73 -11.66
N TRP A 393 -0.32 12.74 -11.88
CA TRP A 393 0.97 12.84 -11.21
C TRP A 393 0.86 12.87 -9.67
N ILE A 394 -0.06 13.65 -9.10
CA ILE A 394 -0.30 13.66 -7.64
C ILE A 394 -0.68 12.28 -7.12
N LEU A 395 -1.57 11.57 -7.83
CA LEU A 395 -1.98 10.21 -7.48
C LEU A 395 -0.80 9.24 -7.52
N LEU A 396 0.01 9.28 -8.59
CA LEU A 396 1.17 8.41 -8.73
C LEU A 396 2.22 8.68 -7.64
N GLN A 397 2.53 9.96 -7.36
CA GLN A 397 3.42 10.37 -6.27
C GLN A 397 2.94 9.90 -4.90
N PHE A 398 1.62 9.83 -4.68
CA PHE A 398 1.06 9.31 -3.44
C PHE A 398 1.38 7.82 -3.28
N MET A 399 1.31 7.05 -4.37
CA MET A 399 1.50 5.59 -4.41
C MET A 399 2.97 5.16 -4.45
N ASP A 400 3.80 5.80 -5.28
CA ASP A 400 5.18 5.37 -5.55
C ASP A 400 6.22 5.97 -4.59
N GLY A 401 5.80 6.59 -3.50
CA GLY A 401 6.74 7.21 -2.57
C GLY A 401 7.36 8.47 -3.13
N SER A 402 6.59 9.24 -3.90
CA SER A 402 7.04 10.48 -4.51
C SER A 402 8.30 10.31 -5.36
N ALA A 403 8.34 9.31 -6.24
CA ALA A 403 9.53 8.98 -7.05
C ALA A 403 10.04 10.15 -7.93
N HIS A 404 9.19 11.13 -8.22
CA HIS A 404 9.54 12.37 -8.91
C HIS A 404 9.14 13.61 -8.08
N PRO A 405 9.82 13.87 -6.94
CA PRO A 405 9.45 14.95 -6.05
C PRO A 405 9.77 16.30 -6.70
N VAL A 406 9.03 17.34 -6.32
CA VAL A 406 9.26 18.72 -6.79
C VAL A 406 9.71 19.63 -5.66
N GLY A 407 10.55 20.61 -6.02
CA GLY A 407 10.92 21.70 -5.12
C GLY A 407 9.72 22.59 -4.78
N ARG A 408 9.68 23.11 -3.55
CA ARG A 408 8.61 23.99 -3.06
C ARG A 408 8.56 25.35 -3.78
N ASP A 409 9.62 25.71 -4.47
CA ASP A 409 9.74 26.90 -5.32
C ASP A 409 9.18 26.69 -6.74
N SER A 410 9.02 25.44 -7.18
CA SER A 410 8.52 25.10 -8.51
C SER A 410 7.11 25.65 -8.76
N ALA A 411 6.84 26.03 -10.01
CA ALA A 411 5.51 26.48 -10.41
C ALA A 411 4.45 25.39 -10.20
N ALA A 412 4.79 24.11 -10.41
CA ALA A 412 3.87 23.01 -10.20
C ALA A 412 3.45 22.89 -8.73
N TYR A 413 4.41 22.91 -7.80
CA TYR A 413 4.13 22.88 -6.37
C TYR A 413 3.24 24.06 -5.96
N ARG A 414 3.66 25.29 -6.28
CA ARG A 414 2.92 26.51 -5.89
C ARG A 414 1.51 26.53 -6.46
N LEU A 415 1.32 26.08 -7.70
CA LEU A 415 0.00 25.97 -8.31
C LEU A 415 -0.89 24.99 -7.54
N VAL A 416 -0.41 23.75 -7.33
CA VAL A 416 -1.21 22.69 -6.67
C VAL A 416 -1.56 23.09 -5.23
N LEU A 417 -0.57 23.53 -4.43
CA LEU A 417 -0.81 23.96 -3.05
C LEU A 417 -1.80 25.11 -2.98
N SER A 418 -1.66 26.14 -3.83
CA SER A 418 -2.59 27.28 -3.82
C SER A 418 -4.04 26.90 -4.11
N VAL A 419 -4.28 25.82 -4.84
CA VAL A 419 -5.62 25.27 -5.10
C VAL A 419 -6.11 24.43 -3.91
N ILE A 420 -5.24 23.60 -3.32
CA ILE A 420 -5.54 22.76 -2.15
C ILE A 420 -5.77 23.59 -0.87
N GLU A 421 -5.23 24.80 -0.79
CA GLU A 421 -5.43 25.73 0.33
C GLU A 421 -6.81 26.40 0.32
N ILE A 422 -7.51 26.45 -0.83
CA ILE A 422 -8.79 27.14 -0.97
C ILE A 422 -9.84 26.68 0.07
N PRO A 423 -10.08 25.37 0.28
CA PRO A 423 -11.02 24.92 1.31
C PRO A 423 -10.65 25.37 2.73
N ALA A 424 -9.35 25.44 3.07
CA ALA A 424 -8.89 25.90 4.37
C ALA A 424 -9.17 27.40 4.57
N HIS A 425 -9.09 28.21 3.51
CA HIS A 425 -9.48 29.62 3.55
C HIS A 425 -11.00 29.81 3.69
N LEU A 426 -11.80 28.95 3.08
CA LEU A 426 -13.27 29.01 3.17
C LEU A 426 -13.79 28.48 4.51
N LEU A 427 -13.05 27.56 5.15
CA LEU A 427 -13.43 26.90 6.39
C LEU A 427 -12.27 26.98 7.41
N PRO A 428 -11.92 28.17 7.93
CA PRO A 428 -10.71 28.38 8.74
C PRO A 428 -10.67 27.61 10.07
N GLY A 429 -11.83 27.23 10.60
CA GLY A 429 -11.96 26.39 11.79
C GLY A 429 -11.86 24.87 11.53
N ASN A 430 -11.84 24.44 10.27
CA ASN A 430 -11.77 23.03 9.93
C ASN A 430 -10.31 22.55 9.90
N MET A 431 -9.91 21.80 10.92
CA MET A 431 -8.55 21.28 11.05
C MET A 431 -8.18 20.27 9.97
N ASP A 432 -9.14 19.55 9.40
CA ASP A 432 -8.85 18.54 8.37
C ASP A 432 -8.46 19.19 7.04
N MET A 433 -8.99 20.38 6.74
CA MET A 433 -8.54 21.16 5.57
C MET A 433 -7.09 21.62 5.73
N LYS A 434 -6.66 21.94 6.95
CA LYS A 434 -5.24 22.25 7.23
C LYS A 434 -4.35 21.02 7.11
N LYS A 435 -4.80 19.87 7.62
CA LYS A 435 -4.11 18.58 7.48
C LYS A 435 -3.93 18.16 6.02
N LEU A 436 -4.91 18.44 5.15
CA LEU A 436 -4.83 18.15 3.73
C LEU A 436 -3.67 18.90 3.04
N ILE A 437 -3.39 20.14 3.46
CA ILE A 437 -2.24 20.92 2.96
C ILE A 437 -0.93 20.19 3.28
N PHE A 438 -0.74 19.74 4.52
CA PHE A 438 0.45 18.99 4.92
C PHE A 438 0.57 17.65 4.19
N ALA A 439 -0.54 16.92 4.01
CA ALA A 439 -0.57 15.69 3.24
C ALA A 439 -0.16 15.94 1.78
N CYS A 440 -0.65 17.01 1.17
CA CYS A 440 -0.31 17.38 -0.20
C CYS A 440 1.17 17.78 -0.32
N ASP A 441 1.70 18.58 0.61
CA ASP A 441 3.13 18.90 0.66
C ASP A 441 3.99 17.63 0.71
N ALA A 442 3.66 16.68 1.60
CA ALA A 442 4.38 15.40 1.70
C ALA A 442 4.34 14.60 0.39
N ILE A 443 3.18 14.52 -0.28
CA ILE A 443 3.03 13.84 -1.57
C ILE A 443 3.90 14.48 -2.66
N LEU A 444 3.91 15.81 -2.74
CA LEU A 444 4.61 16.53 -3.81
C LEU A 444 6.12 16.56 -3.60
N THR A 445 6.56 16.67 -2.35
CA THR A 445 7.97 16.88 -2.01
C THR A 445 8.71 15.61 -1.63
N GLY A 446 7.98 14.52 -1.37
CA GLY A 446 8.56 13.29 -0.80
C GLY A 446 8.77 13.34 0.70
N GLY A 447 8.33 14.40 1.40
CA GLY A 447 8.45 14.47 2.85
C GLY A 447 9.91 14.39 3.31
N ALA A 448 10.20 13.48 4.25
CA ALA A 448 11.52 13.29 4.81
C ALA A 448 12.20 12.02 4.26
N GLY A 449 13.26 12.20 3.48
CA GLY A 449 14.12 11.10 3.02
C GLY A 449 13.83 10.63 1.59
N ASP A 450 14.56 9.60 1.18
CA ASP A 450 14.40 8.93 -0.11
C ASP A 450 13.66 7.61 0.12
N HIS A 451 12.53 7.44 -0.55
CA HIS A 451 11.66 6.26 -0.45
C HIS A 451 11.97 5.17 -1.48
N GLN A 452 12.92 5.43 -2.39
CA GLN A 452 13.38 4.51 -3.44
C GLN A 452 14.75 3.91 -3.11
N GLN A 453 15.65 4.67 -2.50
CA GLN A 453 16.97 4.16 -2.10
C GLN A 453 17.49 4.85 -0.84
N SER A 454 17.83 4.08 0.21
CA SER A 454 18.26 4.66 1.48
C SER A 454 19.14 3.73 2.31
N ILE A 455 19.99 4.33 3.15
CA ILE A 455 20.66 3.65 4.27
C ILE A 455 19.78 3.87 5.50
N LEU A 456 19.23 2.79 6.05
CA LEU A 456 18.16 2.83 7.03
C LEU A 456 18.62 3.10 8.46
#